data_AF-A0A383E5V2-F1
#
_entry.id   AF-A0A383E5V2-F1
#
_cell.length_a   1.000
_cell.length_b   1.000
_cell.length_c   1.000
_cell.angle_alpha   90.00
_cell.angle_beta   90.00
_cell.angle_gamma   90.00
#
_symmetry.space_group_name_H-M   'P 1'
#
loop_
_entity.id
_entity.type
_entity.pdbx_description
1 polymer ?
#
loop_
_entity_poly.entity_id
_entity_poly.type
_entity_poly.pdbx_seq_one_letter_code
_entity_poly.pdbx_strand_id
1 'polypeptide(L)'
;PVARRGRPLFTTSSQQPEVLDHIRRRATEGGLRLFVCGPEGVATVEAAPVPYIVAPEPSLRRPCTWVDNARLAVATATYMQTDLSIAIVRRVLDEHQWPGRFEPARESPKVILDGAHNPAAAAALRDDLEPLGTPWTFVVGVNEDHEAAEVLRCLAPVAERFILTSSEHPKVLSAADLAQQAPADVAVNVEPGLRSALERALQEAGDDGRVCVTGSLHLAARAREFFGLSHQ
;
A
#
# COMPACT_ATOMS: atom_id res chain seq x y z
N PRO A 1 24.26 -4.86 -2.09
CA PRO A 1 23.55 -5.51 -0.97
C PRO A 1 23.30 -4.53 0.19
N VAL A 2 22.07 -4.46 0.69
CA VAL A 2 21.70 -3.57 1.82
C VAL A 2 22.22 -4.12 3.16
N ALA A 3 22.25 -5.45 3.31
CA ALA A 3 22.77 -6.12 4.49
C ALA A 3 24.29 -5.97 4.63
N ARG A 4 24.76 -5.74 5.86
CA ARG A 4 26.19 -5.57 6.20
C ARG A 4 26.55 -6.44 7.39
N ARG A 5 27.74 -7.06 7.35
CA ARG A 5 28.27 -7.86 8.44
C ARG A 5 28.28 -7.07 9.75
N GLY A 6 27.82 -7.69 10.84
CA GLY A 6 27.75 -7.07 12.16
C GLY A 6 26.62 -6.04 12.34
N ARG A 7 25.77 -5.81 11.33
CA ARG A 7 24.54 -5.01 11.46
C ARG A 7 23.32 -5.93 11.53
N PRO A 8 22.30 -5.59 12.32
CA PRO A 8 21.05 -6.34 12.35
C PRO A 8 20.34 -6.25 11.00
N LEU A 9 19.63 -7.31 10.63
CA LEU A 9 18.73 -7.34 9.48
C LEU A 9 17.31 -7.60 9.99
N PHE A 10 16.37 -6.73 9.62
CA PHE A 10 14.96 -6.88 9.95
C PHE A 10 14.17 -7.24 8.69
N THR A 11 13.25 -8.20 8.80
CA THR A 11 12.28 -8.56 7.75
C THR A 11 10.92 -8.84 8.38
N THR A 12 9.84 -8.75 7.61
CA THR A 12 8.50 -9.18 8.03
C THR A 12 8.35 -10.71 7.91
N SER A 13 7.50 -11.31 8.73
CA SER A 13 7.03 -12.69 8.58
C SER A 13 6.11 -12.89 7.38
N SER A 14 5.56 -11.81 6.82
CA SER A 14 4.63 -11.82 5.68
C SER A 14 5.33 -11.95 4.32
N GLN A 15 6.64 -12.19 4.29
CA GLN A 15 7.35 -12.54 3.07
C GLN A 15 6.82 -13.86 2.50
N GLN A 16 6.88 -14.02 1.18
CA GLN A 16 6.66 -15.34 0.58
C GLN A 16 7.61 -16.37 1.20
N PRO A 17 7.16 -17.62 1.45
CA PRO A 17 7.97 -18.62 2.13
C PRO A 17 9.37 -18.81 1.51
N GLU A 18 9.46 -18.92 0.19
CA GLU A 18 10.75 -19.06 -0.51
C GLU A 18 11.68 -17.85 -0.32
N VAL A 19 11.11 -16.64 -0.24
CA VAL A 19 11.86 -15.40 -0.02
C VAL A 19 12.37 -15.36 1.42
N LEU A 20 11.53 -15.71 2.39
CA LEU A 20 11.92 -15.75 3.80
C LEU A 20 13.02 -16.78 4.05
N ASP A 21 12.91 -17.96 3.44
CA ASP A 21 13.93 -19.00 3.54
C ASP A 21 15.23 -18.59 2.86
N HIS A 22 15.15 -17.89 1.72
CA HIS A 22 16.33 -17.28 1.12
C HIS A 22 16.99 -16.26 2.06
N ILE A 23 16.22 -15.35 2.67
CA ILE A 23 16.74 -14.36 3.62
C ILE A 23 17.41 -15.04 4.81
N ARG A 24 16.78 -16.08 5.39
CA ARG A 24 17.34 -16.87 6.49
C ARG A 24 18.68 -17.49 6.10
N ARG A 25 18.75 -18.17 4.96
CA ARG A 25 19.99 -18.79 4.47
C ARG A 25 21.10 -17.77 4.29
N ARG A 26 20.81 -16.63 3.64
CA ARG A 26 21.79 -15.55 3.43
C ARG A 26 22.24 -14.90 4.72
N ALA A 27 21.35 -14.78 5.71
CA ALA A 27 21.70 -14.29 7.02
C ALA A 27 22.67 -15.24 7.73
N THR A 28 22.40 -16.55 7.71
CA THR A 28 23.29 -17.56 8.29
C THR A 28 24.66 -17.60 7.59
N GLU A 29 24.70 -17.68 6.26
CA GLU A 29 25.94 -17.65 5.47
C GLU A 29 26.77 -16.38 5.72
N GLY A 30 26.09 -15.24 5.87
CA GLY A 30 26.72 -13.94 6.08
C GLY A 30 27.06 -13.62 7.54
N GLY A 31 26.70 -14.49 8.49
CA GLY A 31 26.82 -14.22 9.92
C GLY A 31 26.04 -12.97 10.37
N LEU A 32 24.85 -12.77 9.81
CA LEU A 32 23.97 -11.63 10.11
C LEU A 32 22.98 -12.00 11.22
N ARG A 33 22.73 -11.06 12.13
CA ARG A 33 21.68 -11.22 13.14
C ARG A 33 20.34 -10.84 12.50
N LEU A 34 19.55 -11.86 12.16
CA LEU A 34 18.23 -11.72 11.54
C LEU A 34 17.12 -11.62 12.59
N PHE A 35 16.28 -10.61 12.44
CA PHE A 35 15.04 -10.40 13.19
C PHE A 35 13.85 -10.51 12.25
N VAL A 36 12.88 -11.36 12.57
CA VAL A 36 11.65 -11.57 11.80
C VAL A 36 10.48 -10.98 12.61
N CYS A 37 9.86 -9.94 12.09
CA CYS A 37 8.77 -9.21 12.74
C CYS A 37 7.43 -9.78 12.26
N GLY A 38 6.61 -10.27 13.19
CA GLY A 38 5.27 -10.78 12.91
C GLY A 38 4.26 -10.35 13.97
N PRO A 39 3.01 -10.85 13.91
CA PRO A 39 1.95 -10.53 14.88
C PRO A 39 2.34 -10.82 16.33
N GLU A 40 3.04 -11.94 16.56
CA GLU A 40 3.47 -12.39 17.90
C GLU A 40 4.67 -11.63 18.47
N GLY A 41 5.30 -10.73 17.68
CA GLY A 41 6.50 -10.00 18.09
C GLY A 41 7.68 -10.16 17.13
N VAL A 42 8.88 -9.96 17.67
CA VAL A 42 10.15 -10.02 16.95
C VAL A 42 10.85 -11.33 17.28
N ALA A 43 10.90 -12.25 16.32
CA ALA A 43 11.59 -13.52 16.42
C ALA A 43 13.03 -13.42 15.93
N THR A 44 13.90 -14.31 16.44
CA THR A 44 15.21 -14.59 15.85
C THR A 44 15.26 -16.07 15.47
N VAL A 45 16.30 -16.50 14.76
CA VAL A 45 16.46 -17.92 14.37
C VAL A 45 16.53 -18.85 15.59
N GLU A 46 17.00 -18.35 16.73
CA GLU A 46 17.35 -19.15 17.91
C GLU A 46 16.38 -18.96 19.10
N ALA A 47 15.42 -18.04 18.99
CA ALA A 47 14.56 -17.67 20.12
C ALA A 47 13.11 -17.40 19.71
N ALA A 48 12.21 -17.66 20.66
CA ALA A 48 10.80 -17.32 20.55
C ALA A 48 10.60 -15.80 20.32
N PRO A 49 9.47 -15.40 19.71
CA PRO A 49 9.17 -13.98 19.51
C PRO A 49 9.16 -13.19 20.81
N VAL A 50 9.82 -12.04 20.80
CA VAL A 50 9.73 -11.05 21.88
C VAL A 50 8.63 -10.03 21.52
N PRO A 51 7.62 -9.81 22.38
CA PRO A 51 6.54 -8.85 22.09
C PRO A 51 7.06 -7.43 21.86
N TYR A 52 6.34 -6.65 21.04
CA TYR A 52 6.62 -5.24 20.85
C TYR A 52 6.32 -4.43 22.13
N ILE A 53 7.04 -3.32 22.33
CA ILE A 53 6.71 -2.33 23.38
C ILE A 53 5.29 -1.76 23.19
N VAL A 54 4.85 -1.69 21.93
CA VAL A 54 3.48 -1.38 21.50
C VAL A 54 3.27 -2.18 20.21
N ALA A 55 2.31 -3.11 20.21
CA ALA A 55 2.00 -3.91 19.04
C ALA A 55 1.22 -3.08 18.01
N PRO A 56 1.70 -2.95 16.76
CA PRO A 56 0.89 -2.42 15.67
C PRO A 56 -0.18 -3.44 15.29
N GLU A 57 -1.44 -3.01 15.30
CA GLU A 57 -2.61 -3.83 14.99
C GLU A 57 -3.37 -3.25 13.78
N PRO A 58 -4.00 -4.12 12.95
CA PRO A 58 -4.82 -3.68 11.83
C PRO A 58 -6.08 -2.96 12.30
N SER A 59 -6.55 -2.03 11.48
CA SER A 59 -7.83 -1.36 11.65
C SER A 59 -8.38 -0.94 10.29
N LEU A 60 -9.63 -0.47 10.24
CA LEU A 60 -10.22 0.05 9.00
C LEU A 60 -9.45 1.24 8.39
N ARG A 61 -8.59 1.90 9.18
CA ARG A 61 -7.71 2.99 8.73
C ARG A 61 -6.24 2.57 8.61
N ARG A 62 -5.90 1.33 8.97
CA ARG A 62 -4.53 0.80 8.99
C ARG A 62 -4.50 -0.56 8.28
N PRO A 63 -4.23 -0.58 6.97
CA PRO A 63 -4.21 -1.79 6.18
C PRO A 63 -3.11 -2.76 6.66
N CYS A 64 -3.20 -4.03 6.25
CA CYS A 64 -2.23 -5.06 6.62
C CYS A 64 -0.79 -4.67 6.24
N THR A 65 -0.62 -4.03 5.07
CA THR A 65 0.69 -3.56 4.60
C THR A 65 1.26 -2.43 5.46
N TRP A 66 0.43 -1.52 5.98
CA TRP A 66 0.86 -0.50 6.94
C TRP A 66 1.32 -1.14 8.24
N VAL A 67 0.58 -2.13 8.73
CA VAL A 67 0.88 -2.82 10.00
C VAL A 67 2.23 -3.51 9.97
N ASP A 68 2.55 -4.22 8.88
CA ASP A 68 3.83 -4.89 8.75
C ASP A 68 5.01 -3.91 8.66
N ASN A 69 4.82 -2.78 7.97
CA ASN A 69 5.79 -1.69 7.94
C ASN A 69 5.97 -1.06 9.34
N ALA A 70 4.88 -0.85 10.07
CA ALA A 70 4.91 -0.34 11.43
C ALA A 70 5.62 -1.31 12.39
N ARG A 71 5.39 -2.63 12.25
CA ARG A 71 6.09 -3.67 13.03
C ARG A 71 7.60 -3.62 12.80
N LEU A 72 8.02 -3.53 11.54
CA LEU A 72 9.42 -3.35 11.16
C LEU A 72 10.03 -2.07 11.77
N ALA A 73 9.31 -0.95 11.69
CA ALA A 73 9.75 0.33 12.22
C ALA A 73 9.89 0.31 13.74
N VAL A 74 8.89 -0.20 14.46
CA VAL A 74 8.91 -0.31 15.94
C VAL A 74 10.01 -1.25 16.40
N ALA A 75 10.18 -2.41 15.76
CA ALA A 75 11.25 -3.35 16.09
C ALA A 75 12.63 -2.72 15.90
N THR A 76 12.84 -2.05 14.76
CA THR A 76 14.11 -1.39 14.44
C THR A 76 14.40 -0.24 15.39
N ALA A 77 13.42 0.62 15.66
CA ALA A 77 13.56 1.76 16.58
C ALA A 77 13.85 1.30 18.01
N THR A 78 13.15 0.28 18.50
CA THR A 78 13.37 -0.31 19.84
C THR A 78 14.78 -0.91 19.95
N TYR A 79 15.28 -1.53 18.88
CA TYR A 79 16.65 -2.04 18.85
C TYR A 79 17.70 -0.91 18.87
N MET A 80 17.43 0.19 18.18
CA MET A 80 18.35 1.33 18.09
C MET A 80 18.30 2.25 19.33
N GLN A 81 17.15 2.30 20.02
CA GLN A 81 16.89 3.16 21.16
C GLN A 81 16.20 2.34 22.25
N THR A 82 16.96 1.89 23.25
CA THR A 82 16.46 1.01 24.30
C THR A 82 15.53 1.71 25.29
N ASP A 83 15.54 3.04 25.33
CA ASP A 83 14.72 3.90 26.18
C ASP A 83 13.55 4.56 25.41
N LEU A 84 13.17 3.99 24.27
CA LEU A 84 12.08 4.51 23.43
C LEU A 84 10.76 4.62 24.23
N SER A 85 10.19 5.83 24.25
CA SER A 85 8.97 6.09 25.01
C SER A 85 7.76 5.38 24.41
N ILE A 86 7.13 4.52 25.22
CA ILE A 86 5.86 3.83 24.89
C ILE A 86 4.78 4.83 24.48
N ALA A 87 4.70 5.98 25.16
CA ALA A 87 3.71 7.01 24.85
C ALA A 87 3.94 7.63 23.47
N ILE A 88 5.21 7.86 23.09
CA ILE A 88 5.55 8.37 21.75
C ILE A 88 5.20 7.33 20.69
N VAL A 89 5.55 6.05 20.91
CA VAL A 89 5.27 4.97 19.95
C VAL A 89 3.77 4.80 19.74
N ARG A 90 2.97 4.76 20.82
CA ARG A 90 1.50 4.72 20.71
C ARG A 90 0.97 5.88 19.89
N ARG A 91 1.35 7.12 20.24
CA ARG A 91 0.90 8.31 19.52
C ARG A 91 1.24 8.25 18.03
N VAL A 92 2.47 7.86 17.68
CA VAL A 92 2.90 7.74 16.27
C VAL A 92 2.11 6.66 15.55
N LEU A 93 1.97 5.47 16.13
CA LEU A 93 1.14 4.42 15.54
C LEU A 93 -0.31 4.87 15.40
N ASP A 94 -0.77 5.77 16.28
CA ASP A 94 -2.14 6.22 16.28
C ASP A 94 -2.48 7.28 15.25
N GLU A 95 -1.58 8.25 15.09
CA GLU A 95 -1.79 9.47 14.31
C GLU A 95 -1.10 9.46 12.95
N HIS A 96 -0.08 8.62 12.75
CA HIS A 96 0.72 8.66 11.53
C HIS A 96 -0.07 8.17 10.32
N GLN A 97 -0.29 9.09 9.39
CA GLN A 97 -0.74 8.80 8.04
C GLN A 97 0.46 8.79 7.11
N TRP A 98 0.49 7.83 6.19
CA TRP A 98 1.52 7.76 5.16
C TRP A 98 0.96 8.31 3.85
N PRO A 99 1.46 9.47 3.39
CA PRO A 99 1.07 10.05 2.11
C PRO A 99 1.02 9.06 0.93
N GLY A 100 -0.15 8.93 0.31
CA GLY A 100 -0.37 8.07 -0.85
C GLY A 100 -0.24 6.56 -0.58
N ARG A 101 -0.39 6.12 0.68
CA ARG A 101 -0.41 4.70 1.09
C ARG A 101 -1.67 4.45 1.91
N PHE A 102 -2.71 3.95 1.24
CA PHE A 102 -4.05 3.74 1.79
C PHE A 102 -4.56 4.96 2.59
N GLU A 103 -4.39 6.14 2.01
CA GLU A 103 -4.67 7.41 2.66
C GLU A 103 -6.13 7.83 2.43
N PRO A 104 -6.92 8.03 3.50
CA PRO A 104 -8.27 8.58 3.36
C PRO A 104 -8.24 10.06 2.96
N ALA A 105 -8.86 10.42 1.85
CA ALA A 105 -8.89 11.79 1.33
C ALA A 105 -10.24 12.50 1.50
N ARG A 106 -11.34 11.74 1.61
CA ARG A 106 -12.72 12.26 1.74
C ARG A 106 -13.63 11.17 2.32
N GLU A 107 -14.68 11.57 3.04
CA GLU A 107 -15.64 10.63 3.67
C GLU A 107 -16.92 10.38 2.84
N SER A 108 -17.45 11.37 2.10
CA SER A 108 -18.65 11.22 1.24
C SER A 108 -18.49 11.89 -0.14
N PRO A 109 -18.33 11.11 -1.25
CA PRO A 109 -18.03 9.68 -1.24
C PRO A 109 -16.77 9.37 -0.47
N LYS A 110 -16.64 8.12 -0.03
CA LYS A 110 -15.40 7.65 0.59
C LYS A 110 -14.30 7.62 -0.46
N VAL A 111 -13.21 8.33 -0.23
CA VAL A 111 -12.05 8.36 -1.14
C VAL A 111 -10.81 7.83 -0.44
N ILE A 112 -10.16 6.84 -1.04
CA ILE A 112 -8.86 6.29 -0.62
C ILE A 112 -7.82 6.54 -1.71
N LEU A 113 -6.63 7.02 -1.35
CA LEU A 113 -5.49 7.19 -2.23
C LEU A 113 -4.43 6.12 -1.93
N ASP A 114 -3.98 5.40 -2.95
CA ASP A 114 -2.91 4.42 -2.81
C ASP A 114 -1.97 4.41 -4.01
N GLY A 115 -0.73 4.00 -3.81
CA GLY A 115 0.30 3.95 -4.86
C GLY A 115 0.52 2.56 -5.45
N ALA A 116 -0.39 1.60 -5.26
CA ALA A 116 -0.30 0.25 -5.78
C ALA A 116 -0.21 0.27 -7.31
N HIS A 117 0.87 -0.30 -7.83
CA HIS A 117 1.22 -0.23 -9.25
C HIS A 117 1.80 -1.54 -9.80
N ASN A 118 1.77 -2.59 -8.98
CA ASN A 118 2.18 -3.94 -9.35
C ASN A 118 1.15 -4.95 -8.80
N PRO A 119 1.14 -6.21 -9.28
CA PRO A 119 0.10 -7.17 -8.94
C PRO A 119 0.03 -7.47 -7.44
N ALA A 120 1.17 -7.60 -6.77
CA ALA A 120 1.22 -7.86 -5.34
C ALA A 120 0.63 -6.71 -4.51
N ALA A 121 0.96 -5.46 -4.87
CA ALA A 121 0.42 -4.28 -4.22
C ALA A 121 -1.08 -4.09 -4.53
N ALA A 122 -1.53 -4.40 -5.75
CA ALA A 122 -2.94 -4.33 -6.13
C ALA A 122 -3.79 -5.38 -5.41
N ALA A 123 -3.25 -6.61 -5.23
CA ALA A 123 -3.88 -7.65 -4.43
C ALA A 123 -4.01 -7.22 -2.96
N ALA A 124 -2.94 -6.67 -2.37
CA ALA A 124 -2.99 -6.15 -1.00
C ALA A 124 -4.02 -5.01 -0.87
N LEU A 125 -4.03 -4.07 -1.82
CA LEU A 125 -5.01 -2.98 -1.85
C LEU A 125 -6.44 -3.51 -1.94
N ARG A 126 -6.71 -4.51 -2.78
CA ARG A 126 -8.03 -5.18 -2.84
C ARG A 126 -8.42 -5.73 -1.45
N ASP A 127 -7.53 -6.49 -0.82
CA ASP A 127 -7.79 -7.13 0.47
C ASP A 127 -8.04 -6.10 1.58
N ASP A 128 -7.38 -4.94 1.49
CA ASP A 128 -7.59 -3.83 2.43
C ASP A 128 -8.91 -3.06 2.17
N LEU A 129 -9.38 -3.00 0.92
CA LEU A 129 -10.62 -2.32 0.54
C LEU A 129 -11.89 -3.16 0.77
N GLU A 130 -11.80 -4.49 0.65
CA GLU A 130 -12.96 -5.39 0.78
C GLU A 130 -13.72 -5.24 2.11
N PRO A 131 -13.05 -5.15 3.29
CA PRO A 131 -13.73 -4.93 4.58
C PRO A 131 -14.41 -3.55 4.70
N LEU A 132 -14.05 -2.58 3.86
CA LEU A 132 -14.66 -1.24 3.82
C LEU A 132 -15.96 -1.20 2.98
N GLY A 133 -16.31 -2.34 2.37
CA GLY A 133 -17.48 -2.54 1.53
C GLY A 133 -17.19 -2.36 0.05
N THR A 134 -17.93 -3.09 -0.78
CA THR A 134 -17.84 -3.11 -2.24
C THR A 134 -19.17 -2.65 -2.87
N PRO A 135 -19.18 -2.26 -4.16
CA PRO A 135 -18.03 -2.13 -5.06
C PRO A 135 -17.35 -0.75 -4.98
N TRP A 136 -16.24 -0.58 -5.71
CA TRP A 136 -15.42 0.64 -5.78
C TRP A 136 -15.32 1.19 -7.21
N THR A 137 -15.40 2.52 -7.34
CA THR A 137 -14.97 3.22 -8.56
C THR A 137 -13.47 3.49 -8.47
N PHE A 138 -12.69 2.92 -9.39
CA PHE A 138 -11.24 3.11 -9.39
C PHE A 138 -10.83 4.19 -10.39
N VAL A 139 -9.96 5.12 -9.98
CA VAL A 139 -9.20 5.98 -10.88
C VAL A 139 -7.80 5.39 -11.01
N VAL A 140 -7.43 4.89 -12.19
CA VAL A 140 -6.19 4.15 -12.38
C VAL A 140 -5.31 4.82 -13.44
N GLY A 141 -4.05 5.05 -13.08
CA GLY A 141 -3.00 5.46 -14.00
C GLY A 141 -1.71 4.72 -13.69
N VAL A 142 -1.27 3.87 -14.62
CA VAL A 142 -0.07 3.01 -14.52
C VAL A 142 0.94 3.38 -15.60
N ASN A 143 2.23 3.21 -15.29
CA ASN A 143 3.31 3.40 -16.26
C ASN A 143 3.39 2.20 -17.23
N GLU A 144 4.02 2.40 -18.39
CA GLU A 144 4.24 1.33 -19.40
C GLU A 144 5.03 0.14 -18.82
N ASP A 145 5.94 0.42 -17.88
CA ASP A 145 6.78 -0.58 -17.22
C ASP A 145 5.99 -1.43 -16.18
N HIS A 146 4.72 -1.11 -15.92
CA HIS A 146 3.90 -1.79 -14.91
C HIS A 146 3.06 -2.90 -15.56
N GLU A 147 2.88 -4.03 -14.85
CA GLU A 147 2.01 -5.14 -15.27
C GLU A 147 0.52 -4.73 -15.21
N ALA A 148 0.11 -3.80 -16.09
CA ALA A 148 -1.15 -3.09 -16.03
C ALA A 148 -2.37 -4.02 -16.08
N ALA A 149 -2.35 -5.02 -16.96
CA ALA A 149 -3.42 -6.02 -17.06
C ALA A 149 -3.60 -6.78 -15.74
N GLU A 150 -2.50 -7.20 -15.12
CA GLU A 150 -2.53 -7.94 -13.86
C GLU A 150 -2.96 -7.05 -12.68
N VAL A 151 -2.54 -5.79 -12.66
CA VAL A 151 -3.02 -4.80 -11.67
C VAL A 151 -4.54 -4.64 -11.76
N LEU A 152 -5.09 -4.41 -12.97
CA LEU A 152 -6.53 -4.27 -13.17
C LEU A 152 -7.27 -5.58 -12.82
N ARG A 153 -6.74 -6.73 -13.22
CA ARG A 153 -7.28 -8.06 -12.89
C ARG A 153 -7.32 -8.30 -11.38
N CYS A 154 -6.30 -7.86 -10.63
CA CYS A 154 -6.29 -7.95 -9.18
C CYS A 154 -7.39 -7.11 -8.52
N LEU A 155 -7.70 -5.93 -9.06
CA LEU A 155 -8.70 -5.01 -8.51
C LEU A 155 -10.14 -5.32 -8.96
N ALA A 156 -10.30 -5.99 -10.10
CA ALA A 156 -11.59 -6.32 -10.71
C ALA A 156 -12.64 -6.92 -9.75
N PRO A 157 -12.30 -7.85 -8.82
CA PRO A 157 -13.29 -8.45 -7.93
C PRO A 157 -14.03 -7.47 -7.02
N VAL A 158 -13.44 -6.30 -6.75
CA VAL A 158 -14.04 -5.25 -5.90
C VAL A 158 -14.41 -4.00 -6.70
N ALA A 159 -14.20 -4.01 -8.02
CA ALA A 159 -14.43 -2.86 -8.89
C ALA A 159 -15.87 -2.83 -9.42
N GLU A 160 -16.50 -1.66 -9.33
CA GLU A 160 -17.70 -1.33 -10.11
C GLU A 160 -17.29 -0.90 -11.52
N ARG A 161 -16.27 -0.03 -11.59
CA ARG A 161 -15.77 0.56 -12.81
C ARG A 161 -14.31 1.00 -12.66
N PHE A 162 -13.62 1.07 -13.80
CA PHE A 162 -12.32 1.71 -13.94
C PHE A 162 -12.45 3.00 -14.75
N ILE A 163 -11.97 4.10 -14.18
CA ILE A 163 -11.73 5.37 -14.87
C ILE A 163 -10.23 5.45 -15.11
N LEU A 164 -9.84 5.20 -16.34
CA LEU A 164 -8.45 5.08 -16.75
C LEU A 164 -7.92 6.44 -17.18
N THR A 165 -6.78 6.83 -16.63
CA THR A 165 -6.18 8.15 -16.84
C THR A 165 -4.68 8.06 -17.10
N SER A 166 -4.13 9.10 -17.72
CA SER A 166 -2.69 9.24 -17.89
C SER A 166 -2.17 10.07 -16.72
N SER A 167 -1.33 9.48 -15.86
CA SER A 167 -0.49 10.30 -14.98
C SER A 167 0.42 11.15 -15.89
N GLU A 168 0.61 12.43 -15.67
CA GLU A 168 1.33 13.36 -16.58
C GLU A 168 2.87 13.10 -16.63
N HIS A 169 3.29 11.83 -16.61
CA HIS A 169 4.68 11.38 -16.52
C HIS A 169 5.17 10.82 -17.88
N PRO A 170 6.45 11.00 -18.27
CA PRO A 170 6.95 10.69 -19.61
C PRO A 170 6.89 9.21 -20.05
N LYS A 171 6.68 8.28 -19.11
CA LYS A 171 6.69 6.82 -19.33
C LYS A 171 5.30 6.17 -19.18
N VAL A 172 4.25 6.94 -19.44
CA VAL A 172 2.89 6.55 -19.04
C VAL A 172 2.18 5.90 -20.19
N LEU A 173 1.59 4.74 -19.89
CA LEU A 173 0.75 4.04 -20.84
C LEU A 173 -0.47 4.92 -21.13
N SER A 174 -0.81 5.11 -22.40
CA SER A 174 -1.94 5.98 -22.73
C SER A 174 -3.22 5.41 -22.11
N ALA A 175 -4.15 6.29 -21.73
CA ALA A 175 -5.40 5.85 -21.12
C ALA A 175 -6.22 4.93 -22.06
N ALA A 176 -6.04 5.08 -23.38
CA ALA A 176 -6.62 4.20 -24.39
C ALA A 176 -5.94 2.81 -24.43
N ASP A 177 -4.62 2.75 -24.34
CA ASP A 177 -3.90 1.47 -24.27
C ASP A 177 -4.22 0.74 -22.96
N LEU A 178 -4.43 1.48 -21.86
CA LEU A 178 -4.78 0.90 -20.57
C LEU A 178 -6.17 0.27 -20.62
N ALA A 179 -7.10 0.88 -21.38
CA ALA A 179 -8.43 0.33 -21.59
C ALA A 179 -8.41 -1.02 -22.31
N GLN A 180 -7.42 -1.26 -23.17
CA GLN A 180 -7.24 -2.56 -23.83
C GLN A 180 -6.77 -3.66 -22.85
N GLN A 181 -6.22 -3.28 -21.69
CA GLN A 181 -5.78 -4.21 -20.64
C GLN A 181 -6.86 -4.47 -19.59
N ALA A 182 -7.99 -3.77 -19.66
CA ALA A 182 -9.05 -3.90 -18.67
C ALA A 182 -9.85 -5.21 -18.85
N PRO A 183 -10.25 -5.87 -17.75
CA PRO A 183 -11.17 -7.02 -17.81
C PRO A 183 -12.49 -6.65 -18.51
N ALA A 184 -12.97 -7.53 -19.37
CA ALA A 184 -14.16 -7.29 -20.20
C ALA A 184 -15.48 -7.19 -19.41
N ASP A 185 -15.49 -7.66 -18.17
CA ASP A 185 -16.63 -7.72 -17.26
C ASP A 185 -16.74 -6.52 -16.32
N VAL A 186 -15.80 -5.58 -16.36
CA VAL A 186 -15.82 -4.35 -15.56
C VAL A 186 -16.08 -3.15 -16.46
N ALA A 187 -16.93 -2.22 -16.03
CA ALA A 187 -17.19 -1.00 -16.79
C ALA A 187 -15.92 -0.14 -16.89
N VAL A 188 -15.63 0.43 -18.06
CA VAL A 188 -14.42 1.24 -18.30
C VAL A 188 -14.79 2.60 -18.89
N ASN A 189 -14.20 3.65 -18.32
CA ASN A 189 -14.18 4.99 -18.89
C ASN A 189 -12.73 5.43 -19.09
N VAL A 190 -12.48 6.23 -20.12
CA VAL A 190 -11.16 6.76 -20.45
C VAL A 190 -11.20 8.27 -20.30
N GLU A 191 -10.37 8.79 -19.39
CA GLU A 191 -10.27 10.21 -19.06
C GLU A 191 -8.80 10.62 -19.05
N PRO A 192 -8.27 11.19 -20.15
CA PRO A 192 -6.84 11.50 -20.26
C PRO A 192 -6.32 12.47 -19.19
N GLY A 193 -7.17 13.38 -18.72
CA GLY A 193 -6.82 14.35 -17.69
C GLY A 193 -7.17 13.84 -16.28
N LEU A 194 -6.23 13.97 -15.33
CA LEU A 194 -6.47 13.57 -13.95
C LEU A 194 -7.68 14.28 -13.34
N ARG A 195 -7.81 15.59 -13.56
CA ARG A 195 -8.92 16.37 -13.00
C ARG A 195 -10.27 15.84 -13.50
N SER A 196 -10.42 15.59 -14.80
CA SER A 196 -11.67 15.06 -15.35
C SER A 196 -11.94 13.64 -14.88
N ALA A 197 -10.89 12.82 -14.73
CA ALA A 197 -11.00 11.47 -14.16
C ALA A 197 -11.52 11.49 -12.71
N LEU A 198 -10.98 12.38 -11.86
CA LEU A 198 -11.41 12.52 -10.47
C LEU A 198 -12.84 13.08 -10.36
N GLU A 199 -13.16 14.12 -11.12
CA GLU A 199 -14.50 14.71 -11.15
C GLU A 199 -15.55 13.68 -11.59
N ARG A 200 -15.24 12.91 -12.64
CA ARG A 200 -16.08 11.80 -13.10
C ARG A 200 -16.23 10.72 -12.03
N ALA A 201 -15.14 10.32 -11.38
CA ALA A 201 -15.17 9.29 -10.35
C ALA A 201 -16.10 9.67 -9.18
N LEU A 202 -16.02 10.93 -8.75
CA LEU A 202 -16.88 11.46 -7.70
C LEU A 202 -18.35 11.50 -8.13
N GLN A 203 -18.62 11.89 -9.39
CA GLN A 203 -19.96 11.93 -9.94
C GLN A 203 -20.59 10.53 -10.04
N GLU A 204 -19.85 9.55 -10.58
CA GLU A 204 -20.32 8.18 -10.78
C GLU A 204 -20.48 7.43 -9.45
N ALA A 205 -19.64 7.72 -8.45
CA ALA A 205 -19.78 7.14 -7.11
C ALA A 205 -21.01 7.68 -6.36
N GLY A 206 -21.36 8.96 -6.54
CA GLY A 206 -22.38 9.63 -5.72
C GLY A 206 -21.97 9.77 -4.24
N ASP A 207 -22.85 10.28 -3.39
CA ASP A 207 -22.49 10.65 -2.00
C ASP A 207 -22.21 9.45 -1.08
N ASP A 208 -22.88 8.32 -1.34
CA ASP A 208 -22.73 7.06 -0.59
C ASP A 208 -21.71 6.10 -1.24
N GLY A 209 -21.12 6.51 -2.36
CA GLY A 209 -20.19 5.69 -3.13
C GLY A 209 -18.78 5.66 -2.56
N ARG A 210 -17.93 4.91 -3.26
CA ARG A 210 -16.53 4.69 -2.90
C ARG A 210 -15.63 4.89 -4.10
N VAL A 211 -14.56 5.65 -3.92
CA VAL A 211 -13.56 5.95 -4.94
C VAL A 211 -12.18 5.55 -4.43
N CYS A 212 -11.41 4.83 -5.23
CA CYS A 212 -10.01 4.57 -4.97
C CYS A 212 -9.14 5.11 -6.11
N VAL A 213 -8.16 5.96 -5.78
CA VAL A 213 -7.19 6.47 -6.75
C VAL A 213 -5.89 5.68 -6.60
N THR A 214 -5.45 5.01 -7.67
CA THR A 214 -4.30 4.09 -7.62
C THR A 214 -3.56 3.95 -8.95
N GLY A 215 -2.51 3.12 -8.98
CA GLY A 215 -1.71 2.83 -10.18
C GLY A 215 -0.33 3.49 -10.19
N SER A 216 -0.13 4.57 -9.42
CA SER A 216 1.21 5.13 -9.17
C SER A 216 1.22 6.10 -7.99
N LEU A 217 2.39 6.25 -7.38
CA LEU A 217 2.62 7.29 -6.36
C LEU A 217 2.47 8.71 -6.93
N HIS A 218 2.81 8.91 -8.21
CA HIS A 218 2.64 10.21 -8.85
C HIS A 218 1.15 10.58 -8.94
N LEU A 219 0.30 9.64 -9.37
CA LEU A 219 -1.14 9.84 -9.41
C LEU A 219 -1.72 10.14 -8.02
N ALA A 220 -1.32 9.36 -7.02
CA ALA A 220 -1.73 9.59 -5.64
C ALA A 220 -1.32 10.99 -5.15
N ALA A 221 -0.10 11.43 -5.46
CA ALA A 221 0.37 12.78 -5.11
C ALA A 221 -0.46 13.89 -5.77
N ARG A 222 -0.78 13.76 -7.06
CA ARG A 222 -1.61 14.74 -7.77
C ARG A 222 -3.06 14.72 -7.27
N ALA A 223 -3.58 13.56 -6.89
CA ALA A 223 -4.90 13.44 -6.26
C ALA A 223 -4.93 14.11 -4.88
N ARG A 224 -3.86 14.01 -4.07
CA ARG A 224 -3.73 14.76 -2.81
C ARG A 224 -3.89 16.26 -3.02
N GLU A 225 -3.24 16.81 -4.06
CA GLU A 225 -3.38 18.22 -4.41
C GLU A 225 -4.82 18.58 -4.79
N PHE A 226 -5.49 17.73 -5.57
CA PHE A 226 -6.89 17.93 -5.93
C PHE A 226 -7.82 17.98 -4.70
N PHE A 227 -7.58 17.13 -3.70
CA PHE A 227 -8.34 17.11 -2.45
C PHE A 227 -7.85 18.12 -1.39
N GLY A 228 -6.83 18.94 -1.70
CA GLY A 228 -6.31 19.94 -0.78
C GLY A 228 -5.62 19.35 0.46
N LEU A 229 -5.09 18.13 0.37
CA LEU A 229 -4.38 17.48 1.48
C LEU A 229 -3.00 18.12 1.68
N SER A 230 -2.63 18.39 2.92
CA SER A 230 -1.36 19.05 3.26
C SER A 230 -0.15 18.19 2.88
N HIS A 231 0.98 18.81 2.50
CA HIS A 231 2.25 18.11 2.19
C HIS A 231 3.04 17.61 3.42
N GLN A 232 2.45 17.60 4.62
CA GLN A 232 3.13 17.19 5.85
C GLN A 232 3.42 15.69 5.90
#